data_AF-A0A8I1PJK4-F1
#
_entry.id   AF-A0A8I1PJK4-F1
#
_cell.length_a   1.000
_cell.length_b   1.000
_cell.length_c   1.000
_cell.angle_alpha   90.00
_cell.angle_beta   90.00
_cell.angle_gamma   90.00
#
_symmetry.space_group_name_H-M   'P 1'
#
loop_
_entity.id
_entity.type
_entity.pdbx_description
1 polymer ?
#
loop_
_entity_poly.entity_id
_entity_poly.type
_entity_poly.pdbx_seq_one_letter_code
_entity_poly.pdbx_strand_id
1 'polypeptide(L)'
;MALLLTRPAHDVGTVPVAAPLVEARVAPGVVPATVSIRGVDAPVVPVSTAPDGSLTLPEEPTTVGWWSPGALPGSGSGSVVLAGHVDSRVAGLGTFAVLHELGVGERITLRDNDGRDIIYDVVARREYHKAELPPDLFTRTGAARLVLITCGGRFDPAARRYDDNVVVFATPT
;
A
#
# COMPACT_ATOMS: atom_id res chain seq x y z
N MET A 1 -17.15 -22.08 -20.30
CA MET A 1 -18.14 -21.00 -20.05
C MET A 1 -17.62 -20.19 -18.87
N ALA A 2 -16.85 -19.14 -19.15
CA ALA A 2 -16.22 -18.33 -18.09
C ALA A 2 -17.31 -17.46 -17.46
N LEU A 3 -17.64 -17.75 -16.20
CA LEU A 3 -18.58 -16.96 -15.43
C LEU A 3 -17.91 -15.61 -15.12
N LEU A 4 -18.36 -14.56 -15.79
CA LEU A 4 -18.08 -13.18 -15.45
C LEU A 4 -18.51 -12.94 -13.99
N LEU A 5 -17.56 -12.99 -13.06
CA LEU A 5 -17.75 -12.42 -11.72
C LEU A 5 -17.47 -10.93 -11.82
N THR A 6 -18.40 -10.18 -12.40
CA THR A 6 -18.39 -8.72 -12.25
C THR A 6 -18.54 -8.41 -10.76
N ARG A 7 -17.48 -7.88 -10.13
CA ARG A 7 -17.58 -7.16 -8.86
C ARG A 7 -17.37 -5.66 -9.09
N PRO A 8 -18.41 -4.86 -9.39
CA PRO A 8 -18.26 -3.41 -9.40
C PRO A 8 -18.91 -2.79 -8.16
N ALA A 9 -18.07 -2.25 -7.27
CA ALA A 9 -18.37 -1.11 -6.38
C ALA A 9 -17.11 -0.49 -5.72
N HIS A 10 -15.99 -1.21 -5.60
CA HIS A 10 -14.82 -0.73 -4.83
C HIS A 10 -13.60 -0.28 -5.67
N ASP A 11 -13.49 -0.77 -6.91
CA ASP A 11 -12.38 -0.44 -7.81
C ASP A 11 -12.58 0.94 -8.45
N VAL A 12 -11.55 1.79 -8.38
CA VAL A 12 -11.55 3.12 -9.00
C VAL A 12 -10.21 3.43 -9.67
N GLY A 13 -10.24 4.26 -10.71
CA GLY A 13 -9.03 4.71 -11.41
C GLY A 13 -8.34 3.62 -12.24
N THR A 14 -7.11 3.90 -12.68
CA THR A 14 -6.33 3.02 -13.55
C THR A 14 -5.02 2.65 -12.88
N VAL A 15 -4.79 1.35 -12.68
CA VAL A 15 -3.51 0.86 -12.15
C VAL A 15 -2.44 1.17 -13.20
N PRO A 16 -1.34 1.87 -12.86
CA PRO A 16 -0.23 2.04 -13.77
C PRO A 16 0.32 0.68 -14.14
N VAL A 17 0.18 0.30 -15.40
CA VAL A 17 0.97 -0.80 -15.96
C VAL A 17 2.42 -0.32 -15.93
N ALA A 18 3.34 -1.18 -15.50
CA ALA A 18 4.77 -0.85 -15.52
C ALA A 18 5.15 -0.38 -16.93
N ALA A 19 5.30 0.92 -17.12
CA ALA A 19 5.79 1.48 -18.37
C ALA A 19 7.25 1.05 -18.56
N PRO A 20 7.74 0.93 -19.81
CA PRO A 20 9.17 0.82 -20.04
C PRO A 20 9.85 2.01 -19.36
N LEU A 21 11.03 1.76 -18.77
CA LEU A 21 11.85 2.74 -18.05
C LEU A 21 11.89 4.06 -18.83
N VAL A 22 11.04 5.02 -18.48
CA VAL A 22 11.43 6.43 -18.59
C VAL A 22 12.62 6.50 -17.65
N GLU A 23 13.79 6.94 -18.13
CA GLU A 23 15.01 7.06 -17.32
C GLU A 23 14.68 7.82 -16.05
N ALA A 24 14.29 7.07 -15.02
CA ALA A 24 13.92 7.65 -13.78
C ALA A 24 15.21 8.14 -13.19
N ARG A 25 15.24 9.42 -12.87
CA ARG A 25 16.38 10.05 -12.24
C ARG A 25 16.61 9.29 -10.93
N VAL A 26 17.59 8.38 -10.92
CA VAL A 26 17.90 7.56 -9.75
C VAL A 26 18.45 8.52 -8.70
N ALA A 27 17.59 8.94 -7.80
CA ALA A 27 17.95 9.74 -6.64
C ALA A 27 18.18 8.80 -5.45
N PRO A 28 19.02 9.18 -4.47
CA PRO A 28 19.00 8.52 -3.19
C PRO A 28 17.61 8.75 -2.58
N GLY A 29 16.76 7.72 -2.61
CA GLY A 29 15.45 7.75 -1.97
C GLY A 29 15.57 7.90 -0.45
N VAL A 30 14.44 7.97 0.24
CA VAL A 30 14.39 8.22 1.69
C VAL A 30 13.87 7.01 2.45
N VAL A 31 14.31 6.83 3.69
CA VAL A 31 13.70 5.84 4.60
C VAL A 31 12.45 6.48 5.21
N PRO A 32 11.24 6.00 4.92
CA PRO A 32 10.03 6.61 5.44
C PRO A 32 9.91 6.36 6.95
N ALA A 33 9.61 7.42 7.69
CA ALA A 33 9.34 7.41 9.11
C ALA A 33 7.87 7.73 9.44
N THR A 34 7.19 8.47 8.55
CA THR A 34 5.78 8.83 8.69
C THR A 34 5.05 8.73 7.36
N VAL A 35 3.78 8.31 7.39
CA VAL A 35 2.84 8.43 6.29
C VAL A 35 1.70 9.36 6.70
N SER A 36 1.34 10.30 5.83
CA SER A 36 0.23 11.24 6.02
C SER A 36 -0.84 11.04 4.97
N ILE A 37 -2.09 10.84 5.40
CA ILE A 37 -3.25 10.63 4.55
C ILE A 37 -4.42 11.42 5.14
N ARG A 38 -5.03 12.32 4.36
CA ARG A 38 -6.12 13.22 4.82
C ARG A 38 -5.80 13.97 6.14
N GLY A 39 -4.54 14.33 6.34
CA GLY A 39 -4.08 15.04 7.55
C GLY A 39 -3.91 14.15 8.79
N VAL A 40 -4.09 12.83 8.66
CA VAL A 40 -3.76 11.87 9.71
C VAL A 40 -2.35 11.32 9.46
N ASP A 41 -1.48 11.48 10.44
CA ASP A 41 -0.11 10.97 10.41
C ASP A 41 -0.02 9.64 11.16
N ALA A 42 0.75 8.71 10.61
CA ALA A 42 1.07 7.45 11.27
C ALA A 42 2.56 7.10 11.17
N PRO A 43 3.14 6.53 12.24
CA PRO A 43 4.52 6.07 12.21
C PRO A 43 4.68 4.92 11.23
N VAL A 44 5.78 4.96 10.48
CA VAL A 44 6.20 3.94 9.52
C VAL A 44 7.44 3.26 10.05
N VAL A 45 7.41 1.93 10.13
CA VAL A 45 8.53 1.11 10.57
C VAL A 45 8.93 0.10 9.49
N PRO A 46 10.22 -0.26 9.36
CA PRO A 46 10.63 -1.27 8.40
C PRO A 46 10.07 -2.64 8.81
N VAL A 47 9.53 -3.36 7.83
CA VAL A 47 9.08 -4.75 7.98
C VAL A 47 9.67 -5.63 6.89
N SER A 48 9.72 -6.93 7.16
CA SER A 48 10.18 -7.96 6.22
C SER A 48 9.09 -8.99 5.97
N THR A 49 9.41 -9.95 5.11
CA THR A 49 8.55 -11.08 4.81
C THR A 49 8.89 -12.25 5.74
N ALA A 50 7.87 -12.87 6.32
CA ALA A 50 7.98 -14.10 7.10
C ALA A 50 8.26 -15.31 6.19
N PRO A 51 8.67 -16.47 6.74
CA PRO A 51 8.98 -17.67 5.93
C PRO A 51 7.82 -18.17 5.08
N ASP A 52 6.58 -17.87 5.47
CA ASP A 52 5.36 -18.24 4.73
C ASP A 52 4.99 -17.25 3.60
N GLY A 53 5.82 -16.21 3.39
CA GLY A 53 5.58 -15.20 2.35
C GLY A 53 4.71 -14.02 2.81
N SER A 54 4.20 -14.03 4.04
CA SER A 54 3.41 -12.92 4.58
C SER A 54 4.27 -11.74 5.04
N LEU A 55 3.72 -10.53 5.04
CA LEU A 55 4.38 -9.37 5.65
C LEU A 55 4.23 -9.42 7.17
N THR A 56 5.34 -9.26 7.90
CA THR A 56 5.33 -9.17 9.36
C THR A 56 4.89 -7.77 9.78
N LEU A 57 3.58 -7.54 9.92
CA LEU A 57 3.04 -6.24 10.31
C LEU A 57 3.33 -5.89 11.78
N PRO A 58 3.44 -4.59 12.12
CA PRO A 58 3.44 -4.15 13.52
C PRO A 58 2.17 -4.60 14.25
N GLU A 59 2.26 -4.83 15.57
CA GLU A 59 1.09 -5.23 16.37
C GLU A 59 0.07 -4.09 16.49
N GLU A 60 0.54 -2.86 16.68
CA GLU A 60 -0.31 -1.69 16.82
C GLU A 60 -0.98 -1.32 15.49
N PRO A 61 -2.33 -1.28 15.42
CA PRO A 61 -3.04 -1.00 14.17
C PRO A 61 -2.88 0.44 13.68
N THR A 62 -2.38 1.33 14.52
CA THR A 62 -2.03 2.71 14.17
C THR A 62 -0.62 2.85 13.57
N THR A 63 0.18 1.78 13.57
CA THR A 63 1.54 1.77 13.01
C THR A 63 1.55 1.06 11.66
N VAL A 64 2.26 1.63 10.69
CA VAL A 64 2.33 1.12 9.32
C VAL A 64 3.68 0.46 9.08
N GLY A 65 3.68 -0.71 8.43
CA GLY A 65 4.91 -1.38 7.99
C GLY A 65 5.30 -0.95 6.59
N TRP A 66 6.54 -0.52 6.38
CA TRP A 66 7.16 -0.38 5.06
C TRP A 66 7.99 -1.63 4.74
N TRP A 67 7.68 -2.31 3.62
CA TRP A 67 8.44 -3.47 3.19
C TRP A 67 9.85 -3.05 2.71
N SER A 68 10.81 -3.15 3.61
CA SER A 68 12.18 -2.63 3.42
C SER A 68 13.00 -3.30 2.32
N PRO A 69 12.69 -4.54 1.87
CA PRO A 69 13.29 -5.08 0.65
C PRO A 69 12.85 -4.35 -0.63
N GLY A 70 11.80 -3.54 -0.62
CA GLY A 70 11.28 -2.84 -1.81
C GLY A 70 12.10 -1.63 -2.24
N ALA A 71 11.50 -0.77 -3.07
CA ALA A 71 12.08 0.51 -3.42
C ALA A 71 11.98 1.51 -2.26
N LEU A 72 12.91 2.48 -2.24
CA LEU A 72 12.83 3.64 -1.37
C LEU A 72 11.93 4.72 -1.99
N PRO A 73 11.10 5.41 -1.20
CA PRO A 73 10.41 6.63 -1.65
C PRO A 73 11.37 7.63 -2.30
N GLY A 74 11.02 8.13 -3.48
CA GLY A 74 11.83 9.09 -4.23
C GLY A 74 12.98 8.49 -5.04
N SER A 75 13.19 7.17 -5.02
CA SER A 75 14.26 6.50 -5.81
C SER A 75 14.05 6.58 -7.33
N GLY A 76 12.82 6.88 -7.77
CA GLY A 76 12.44 6.93 -9.18
C GLY A 76 12.09 5.58 -9.80
N SER A 77 12.28 4.44 -9.14
CA SER A 77 11.95 3.13 -9.73
C SER A 77 11.43 2.12 -8.72
N GLY A 78 10.60 1.19 -9.21
CA GLY A 78 10.02 0.12 -8.42
C GLY A 78 8.85 0.54 -7.52
N SER A 79 8.41 -0.41 -6.69
CA SER A 79 7.32 -0.21 -5.74
C SER A 79 7.84 0.11 -4.36
N VAL A 80 7.34 1.21 -3.79
CA VAL A 80 7.33 1.43 -2.35
C VAL A 80 6.07 0.75 -1.82
N VAL A 81 6.21 -0.24 -0.95
CA VAL A 81 5.06 -0.99 -0.42
C VAL A 81 4.89 -0.72 1.07
N LEU A 82 3.74 -0.17 1.44
CA LEU A 82 3.32 -0.01 2.83
C LEU A 82 2.12 -0.90 3.11
N ALA A 83 2.09 -1.53 4.26
CA ALA A 83 0.97 -2.36 4.71
C ALA A 83 0.62 -2.07 6.16
N GLY A 84 -0.67 -2.14 6.47
CA GLY A 84 -1.18 -1.83 7.81
C GLY A 84 -2.53 -2.48 8.06
N HIS A 85 -2.88 -2.61 9.34
CA HIS A 85 -4.15 -3.18 9.75
C HIS A 85 -5.33 -2.29 9.35
N VAL A 86 -6.45 -2.91 9.01
CA VAL A 86 -7.73 -2.20 8.83
C VAL A 86 -8.35 -1.89 10.18
N ASP A 87 -8.22 -2.82 11.14
CA ASP A 87 -8.71 -2.71 12.50
C ASP A 87 -7.98 -3.69 13.42
N SER A 88 -8.28 -3.61 14.71
CA SER A 88 -8.00 -4.65 15.69
C SER A 88 -9.17 -4.77 16.67
N ARG A 89 -9.28 -5.95 17.29
CA ARG A 89 -10.34 -6.20 18.29
C ARG A 89 -10.23 -5.32 19.53
N VAL A 90 -9.01 -4.90 19.88
CA VAL A 90 -8.73 -4.19 21.14
C VAL A 90 -8.70 -2.68 20.95
N ALA A 91 -8.07 -2.20 19.87
CA ALA A 91 -7.82 -0.78 19.65
C ALA A 91 -8.76 -0.14 18.61
N GLY A 92 -9.61 -0.93 17.93
CA GLY A 92 -10.54 -0.42 16.93
C GLY A 92 -9.88 -0.22 15.57
N LEU A 93 -10.31 0.80 14.82
CA LEU A 93 -9.84 1.03 13.46
C LEU A 93 -8.33 1.33 13.41
N GLY A 94 -7.65 0.73 12.44
CA GLY A 94 -6.26 1.03 12.13
C GLY A 94 -6.13 2.24 11.21
N THR A 95 -4.91 2.78 11.11
CA THR A 95 -4.62 3.95 10.25
C THR A 95 -5.06 3.69 8.81
N PHE A 96 -4.87 2.46 8.31
CA PHE A 96 -5.18 2.11 6.93
C PHE A 96 -6.65 1.75 6.69
N ALA A 97 -7.54 1.85 7.69
CA ALA A 97 -8.98 1.79 7.47
C ALA A 97 -9.44 2.78 6.37
N VAL A 98 -8.82 3.97 6.33
CA VAL A 98 -9.13 5.03 5.35
C VAL A 98 -8.92 4.61 3.89
N LEU A 99 -8.12 3.57 3.61
CA LEU A 99 -7.86 3.14 2.24
C LEU A 99 -9.14 2.69 1.52
N HIS A 100 -10.16 2.22 2.26
CA HIS A 100 -11.49 1.88 1.75
C HIS A 100 -12.26 3.07 1.17
N GLU A 101 -11.83 4.29 1.47
CA GLU A 101 -12.48 5.53 1.08
C GLU A 101 -11.61 6.42 0.19
N LEU A 102 -10.33 6.08 0.02
CA LEU A 102 -9.43 6.88 -0.81
C LEU A 102 -9.85 6.83 -2.28
N GLY A 103 -10.03 8.01 -2.85
CA GLY A 103 -10.35 8.26 -4.25
C GLY A 103 -9.14 8.70 -5.07
N VAL A 104 -9.30 8.66 -6.38
CA VAL A 104 -8.30 9.15 -7.34
C VAL A 104 -8.07 10.65 -7.17
N GLY A 105 -6.81 11.08 -7.21
CA GLY A 105 -6.36 12.46 -7.04
C GLY A 105 -6.10 12.86 -5.59
N GLU A 106 -6.40 12.00 -4.62
CA GLU A 106 -6.05 12.27 -3.22
C GLU A 106 -4.54 12.12 -2.98
N ARG A 107 -4.01 12.90 -2.03
CA ARG A 107 -2.59 12.99 -1.75
C ARG A 107 -2.16 12.10 -0.60
N ILE A 108 -1.02 11.46 -0.77
CA ILE A 108 -0.31 10.72 0.26
C ILE A 108 1.11 11.30 0.37
N THR A 109 1.55 11.59 1.59
CA THR A 109 2.93 12.07 1.84
C THR A 109 3.68 11.05 2.67
N LEU A 110 4.86 10.65 2.19
CA LEU A 110 5.85 9.92 2.99
C LEU A 110 6.94 10.88 3.43
N ARG A 111 7.24 10.89 4.73
CA ARG A 111 8.23 11.77 5.35
C ARG A 111 9.30 10.94 6.05
N ASP A 112 10.56 11.34 5.91
CA ASP A 112 11.67 10.74 6.69
C ASP A 112 11.95 11.49 7.99
N ASN A 113 12.91 10.99 8.78
CA ASN A 113 13.29 11.60 10.06
C ASN A 113 13.97 12.97 9.91
N ASP A 114 14.46 13.32 8.71
CA ASP A 114 15.06 14.63 8.43
C ASP A 114 14.00 15.66 7.98
N GLY A 115 12.73 15.25 7.88
CA GLY A 115 11.62 16.09 7.43
C GLY A 115 11.50 16.21 5.91
N ARG A 116 12.17 15.36 5.12
CA ARG A 116 12.04 15.36 3.66
C ARG A 116 10.76 14.63 3.25
N ASP A 117 9.95 15.31 2.45
CA ASP A 117 8.67 14.81 1.96
C ASP A 117 8.78 14.26 0.54
N ILE A 118 8.20 13.08 0.33
CA ILE A 118 7.91 12.51 -0.98
C ILE A 118 6.40 12.41 -1.13
N ILE A 119 5.88 13.06 -2.15
CA ILE A 119 4.44 13.22 -2.38
C ILE A 119 4.00 12.29 -3.51
N TYR A 120 2.84 11.66 -3.30
CA TYR A 120 2.18 10.81 -4.28
C TYR A 120 0.73 11.23 -4.43
N ASP A 121 0.19 11.10 -5.64
CA ASP A 121 -1.24 11.24 -5.91
C ASP A 121 -1.84 9.86 -6.24
N VAL A 122 -2.98 9.55 -5.61
CA VAL A 122 -3.70 8.28 -5.82
C VAL A 122 -4.20 8.20 -7.26
N VAL A 123 -3.90 7.10 -7.93
CA VAL A 123 -4.31 6.84 -9.32
C VAL A 123 -5.25 5.66 -9.47
N ALA A 124 -5.26 4.75 -8.50
CA ALA A 124 -6.19 3.63 -8.47
C ALA A 124 -6.39 3.07 -7.06
N ARG A 125 -7.54 2.42 -6.86
CA ARG A 125 -7.80 1.51 -5.75
C ARG A 125 -8.38 0.22 -6.31
N ARG A 126 -7.96 -0.92 -5.79
CA ARG A 126 -8.41 -2.26 -6.17
C ARG A 126 -8.68 -3.09 -4.94
N GLU A 127 -9.61 -4.01 -5.05
CA GLU A 127 -9.81 -5.08 -4.07
C GLU A 127 -9.37 -6.43 -4.66
N TYR A 128 -8.53 -7.16 -3.93
CA TYR A 128 -8.03 -8.46 -4.34
C TYR A 128 -8.32 -9.50 -3.27
N HIS A 129 -8.72 -10.71 -3.67
CA HIS A 129 -8.66 -11.83 -2.76
C HIS A 129 -7.25 -12.00 -2.21
N LYS A 130 -7.10 -12.36 -0.93
CA LYS A 130 -5.77 -12.52 -0.32
C LYS A 130 -4.86 -13.50 -1.08
N ALA A 131 -5.43 -14.53 -1.69
CA ALA A 131 -4.72 -15.51 -2.50
C ALA A 131 -4.36 -15.03 -3.92
N GLU A 132 -4.92 -13.90 -4.36
CA GLU A 132 -4.79 -13.36 -5.72
C GLU A 132 -4.06 -12.01 -5.75
N LEU A 133 -3.39 -11.65 -4.64
CA LEU A 133 -2.62 -10.41 -4.58
C LEU A 133 -1.51 -10.45 -5.64
N PRO A 134 -1.44 -9.47 -6.57
CA PRO A 134 -0.50 -9.52 -7.67
C PRO A 134 0.96 -9.52 -7.17
N PRO A 135 1.82 -10.45 -7.61
CA PRO A 135 3.20 -10.52 -7.13
C PRO A 135 4.06 -9.35 -7.61
N ASP A 136 3.69 -8.70 -8.72
CA ASP A 136 4.41 -7.53 -9.26
C ASP A 136 4.33 -6.31 -8.35
N LEU A 137 3.43 -6.29 -7.36
CA LEU A 137 3.40 -5.25 -6.33
C LEU A 137 4.74 -5.16 -5.58
N PHE A 138 5.44 -6.28 -5.43
CA PHE A 138 6.68 -6.41 -4.68
C PHE A 138 7.92 -6.38 -5.57
N THR A 139 8.11 -5.29 -6.32
CA THR A 139 9.22 -5.13 -7.28
C THR A 139 10.16 -3.96 -6.91
N ARG A 140 11.44 -4.11 -7.25
CA ARG A 140 12.46 -3.04 -7.18
C ARG A 140 12.65 -2.30 -8.49
N THR A 141 12.01 -2.75 -9.57
CA THR A 141 12.22 -2.23 -10.93
C THR A 141 10.89 -1.86 -11.58
N GLY A 142 10.97 -1.15 -12.70
CA GLY A 142 9.80 -0.63 -13.41
C GLY A 142 9.40 0.76 -12.92
N ALA A 143 8.22 1.20 -13.34
CA ALA A 143 7.70 2.52 -13.00
C ALA A 143 7.61 2.74 -11.49
N ALA A 144 8.02 3.94 -11.03
CA ALA A 144 7.87 4.34 -9.64
C ALA A 144 6.39 4.36 -9.24
N ARG A 145 6.06 3.66 -8.16
CA ARG A 145 4.73 3.68 -7.57
C ARG A 145 4.78 3.46 -6.07
N LEU A 146 3.79 4.01 -5.39
CA LEU A 146 3.44 3.68 -4.01
C LEU A 146 2.26 2.70 -4.03
N VAL A 147 2.38 1.64 -3.26
CA VAL A 147 1.36 0.61 -3.06
C VAL A 147 1.03 0.56 -1.57
N LEU A 148 -0.21 0.91 -1.20
CA LEU A 148 -0.71 0.81 0.17
C LEU A 148 -1.67 -0.38 0.26
N ILE A 149 -1.47 -1.25 1.25
CA ILE A 149 -2.23 -2.49 1.39
C ILE A 149 -2.86 -2.59 2.78
N THR A 150 -4.15 -2.89 2.84
CA THR A 150 -4.84 -3.25 4.08
C THR A 150 -5.81 -4.40 3.87
N CYS A 151 -6.36 -4.94 4.96
CA CYS A 151 -7.40 -5.95 4.92
C CYS A 151 -8.74 -5.38 4.39
N GLY A 152 -9.47 -6.18 3.62
CA GLY A 152 -10.74 -5.80 3.02
C GLY A 152 -11.72 -6.95 2.88
N GLY A 153 -12.84 -6.70 2.19
CA GLY A 153 -13.88 -7.69 2.02
C GLY A 153 -14.55 -8.11 3.33
N ARG A 154 -15.15 -9.30 3.30
CA ARG A 154 -15.88 -9.85 4.44
C ARG A 154 -14.91 -10.40 5.49
N PHE A 155 -15.24 -10.20 6.77
CA PHE A 155 -14.57 -10.88 7.87
C PHE A 155 -15.09 -12.32 8.01
N ASP A 156 -14.18 -13.30 7.96
CA ASP A 156 -14.43 -14.69 8.33
C ASP A 156 -14.17 -14.87 9.83
N PRO A 157 -15.21 -15.07 10.66
CA PRO A 157 -15.05 -15.25 12.11
C PRO A 157 -14.44 -16.59 12.51
N ALA A 158 -14.52 -17.63 11.66
CA ALA A 158 -13.91 -18.91 11.92
C ALA A 158 -12.40 -18.86 11.70
N ALA A 159 -11.97 -18.27 10.58
CA ALA A 159 -10.54 -18.05 10.28
C ALA A 159 -9.95 -16.82 10.98
N ARG A 160 -10.80 -15.97 11.59
CA ARG A 160 -10.44 -14.70 12.24
C ARG A 160 -9.64 -13.77 11.34
N ARG A 161 -10.05 -13.68 10.07
CA ARG A 161 -9.39 -12.83 9.07
C ARG A 161 -10.39 -12.30 8.07
N TYR A 162 -9.99 -11.21 7.45
CA TYR A 162 -10.61 -10.69 6.24
C TYR A 162 -10.25 -11.58 5.04
N ASP A 163 -11.16 -11.74 4.09
CA ASP A 163 -10.95 -12.57 2.90
C ASP A 163 -10.13 -11.84 1.81
N ASP A 164 -10.16 -10.50 1.81
CA ASP A 164 -9.59 -9.67 0.75
C ASP A 164 -8.52 -8.69 1.28
N ASN A 165 -7.87 -8.02 0.34
CA ASN A 165 -7.02 -6.86 0.55
C ASN A 165 -7.56 -5.69 -0.26
N VAL A 166 -7.60 -4.50 0.33
CA VAL A 166 -7.71 -3.25 -0.42
C VAL A 166 -6.30 -2.74 -0.73
N VAL A 167 -6.07 -2.43 -1.99
CA VAL A 167 -4.79 -1.97 -2.51
C VAL A 167 -4.98 -0.61 -3.18
N VAL A 168 -4.31 0.41 -2.66
CA VAL A 168 -4.26 1.74 -3.26
C VAL A 168 -2.93 1.90 -4.00
N PHE A 169 -3.00 2.38 -5.23
CA PHE A 169 -1.88 2.71 -6.08
C PHE A 169 -1.78 4.23 -6.21
N ALA A 170 -0.59 4.75 -6.02
CA ALA A 170 -0.29 6.17 -6.19
C ALA A 170 1.04 6.35 -6.95
N THR A 171 1.18 7.45 -7.67
CA THR A 171 2.40 7.79 -8.44
C THR A 171 3.04 9.04 -7.88
N PRO A 172 4.38 9.17 -7.94
CA PRO A 172 5.05 10.41 -7.55
C PRO A 172 4.52 11.62 -8.33
N THR A 173 4.39 12.76 -7.64
CA THR A 173 4.01 14.05 -8.22
C THR A 173 5.23 14.83 -8.72
#